data_AF-A0A9X4QTN4-F1
#
_entry.id   AF-A0A9X4QTN4-F1
#
_cell.length_a   1.000
_cell.length_b   1.000
_cell.length_c   1.000
_cell.angle_alpha   90.00
_cell.angle_beta   90.00
_cell.angle_gamma   90.00
#
_symmetry.space_group_name_H-M   'P 1'
#
loop_
_entity.id
_entity.type
_entity.pdbx_description
1 polymer ?
#
loop_
_entity_poly.entity_id
_entity_poly.type
_entity_poly.pdbx_seq_one_letter_code
_entity_poly.pdbx_strand_id
1 'polypeptide(L)' 'MRNILITVMMLIVVALMFNGIVANDTTGTRARIETHGTTANTTLGSMEP' A
#
# COMPACT_ATOMS: atom_id res chain seq x y z
N MET A 1 18.87 -2.98 -28.08
CA MET A 1 17.42 -3.28 -28.00
C MET A 1 17.08 -4.28 -26.90
N ARG A 2 17.74 -5.46 -26.81
CA ARG A 2 17.42 -6.49 -25.80
C ARG A 2 17.43 -5.99 -24.34
N ASN A 3 18.42 -5.18 -23.97
CA ASN A 3 18.58 -4.67 -22.59
C ASN A 3 17.55 -3.57 -22.23
N ILE A 4 17.13 -2.80 -23.23
CA ILE A 4 16.10 -1.76 -23.06
C ILE A 4 14.73 -2.40 -22.87
N LEU A 5 14.51 -3.56 -23.49
CA LEU A 5 13.25 -4.29 -23.35
C LEU A 5 13.05 -4.83 -21.93
N ILE A 6 14.11 -5.40 -21.33
CA ILE A 6 14.06 -5.94 -19.96
C ILE A 6 13.83 -4.83 -18.93
N THR A 7 14.50 -3.69 -19.10
CA THR A 7 14.34 -2.55 -18.19
C THR A 7 12.94 -1.96 -18.24
N VAL A 8 12.35 -1.83 -19.43
CA VAL A 8 10.96 -1.40 -19.57
C VAL A 8 9.99 -2.41 -18.97
N MET A 9 10.19 -3.71 -19.19
CA MET A 9 9.35 -4.76 -18.58
C MET A 9 9.42 -4.70 -17.05
N MET A 10 10.61 -4.49 -16.47
CA MET A 10 10.75 -4.36 -15.02
C MET A 10 10.03 -3.12 -14.47
N LEU A 11 10.12 -1.97 -15.15
CA LEU A 11 9.41 -0.76 -14.75
C LEU A 11 7.89 -0.94 -14.76
N ILE A 12 7.35 -1.64 -15.77
CA ILE A 12 5.92 -1.94 -15.85
C ILE A 12 5.49 -2.83 -14.69
N VAL A 13 6.25 -3.89 -14.38
CA VAL A 13 5.94 -4.79 -13.26
C VAL A 13 5.91 -4.05 -11.92
N VAL A 14 6.88 -3.16 -11.67
CA VAL A 14 6.92 -2.35 -10.45
C VAL A 14 5.71 -1.42 -10.36
N ALA A 15 5.33 -0.77 -11.47
CA ALA A 15 4.15 0.10 -11.50
C ALA A 15 2.85 -0.67 -11.22
N LEU A 16 2.71 -1.89 -11.74
CA LEU A 16 1.57 -2.76 -11.48
C LEU A 16 1.53 -3.22 -10.02
N MET A 17 2.67 -3.63 -9.47
CA MET A 17 2.81 -4.01 -8.06
C MET A 17 2.47 -2.86 -7.11
N PHE A 18 2.93 -1.64 -7.42
CA PHE A 18 2.63 -0.44 -6.63
C PHE A 18 1.12 -0.15 -6.62
N ASN A 19 0.45 -0.21 -7.76
CA ASN A 19 -1.00 0.00 -7.82
C ASN A 19 -1.78 -1.09 -7.08
N GLY A 20 -1.36 -2.36 -7.19
CA GLY A 20 -2.06 -3.48 -6.55
C GLY A 20 -1.89 -3.56 -5.04
N ILE A 21 -0.71 -3.20 -4.51
CA ILE A 21 -0.34 -3.43 -3.10
C ILE A 21 -0.30 -2.12 -2.29
N VAL A 22 0.14 -1.02 -2.89
CA VAL A 22 0.36 0.23 -2.16
C VAL A 22 -0.82 1.18 -2.32
N ALA A 23 -1.21 1.44 -3.57
CA ALA A 23 -2.23 2.44 -3.91
C ALA A 23 -3.66 1.88 -3.99
N ASN A 24 -3.87 0.60 -3.70
CA ASN A 24 -5.21 0.02 -3.69
C ASN A 24 -6.03 0.64 -2.55
N ASP A 25 -7.17 1.22 -2.89
CA ASP A 25 -8.01 1.99 -1.96
C ASP A 25 -8.63 1.13 -0.84
N THR A 26 -8.75 -0.18 -1.03
CA THR A 26 -9.44 -1.09 -0.09
C THR A 26 -8.49 -2.06 0.62
N THR A 27 -7.59 -2.69 -0.13
CA THR A 27 -6.63 -3.68 0.41
C THR A 27 -5.19 -3.19 0.40
N GLY A 28 -4.96 -1.96 -0.03
CA GLY A 28 -3.63 -1.40 -0.11
C GLY A 28 -3.03 -1.12 1.26
N THR A 29 -1.71 -0.95 1.25
CA THR A 29 -0.92 -0.67 2.44
C THR A 29 -1.42 0.60 3.15
N ARG A 30 -1.86 1.60 2.39
CA ARG A 30 -2.47 2.82 2.92
C ARG A 30 -3.73 2.54 3.74
N ALA A 31 -4.72 1.86 3.15
CA ALA A 31 -5.99 1.54 3.81
C ALA A 31 -5.79 0.69 5.07
N ARG A 32 -4.82 -0.22 5.02
CA ARG A 32 -4.44 -1.04 6.17
C ARG A 32 -3.81 -0.21 7.30
N ILE A 33 -2.94 0.74 6.98
CA ILE A 33 -2.37 1.68 7.97
C ILE A 33 -3.47 2.55 8.59
N GLU A 34 -4.38 3.10 7.77
CA GLU A 34 -5.51 3.92 8.26
C GLU A 34 -6.44 3.12 9.19
N THR A 35 -6.73 1.87 8.83
CA THR A 35 -7.56 0.97 9.67
C THR A 35 -6.87 0.70 11.01
N HIS A 36 -5.59 0.31 10.99
CA HIS A 36 -4.85 0.06 12.24
C HIS A 36 -4.71 1.32 13.10
N GLY A 37 -4.47 2.49 12.49
CA GLY A 37 -4.39 3.77 13.19
C GLY A 37 -5.74 4.16 13.82
N THR A 38 -6.84 3.97 13.09
CA THR A 38 -8.19 4.23 13.60
C THR A 38 -8.53 3.29 14.76
N THR A 39 -8.25 2.00 14.63
CA THR A 39 -8.45 1.03 15.72
C THR A 39 -7.64 1.42 16.95
N ALA A 40 -6.35 1.72 16.79
CA ALA A 40 -5.50 2.13 17.90
C ALA A 40 -6.02 3.41 18.58
N ASN A 41 -6.43 4.42 17.80
CA ASN A 41 -6.97 5.66 18.34
C ASN A 41 -8.27 5.43 19.12
N THR A 42 -9.18 4.60 18.62
CA THR A 42 -10.40 4.22 19.33
C THR A 42 -10.09 3.46 20.62
N THR A 43 -9.15 2.50 20.57
CA THR A 43 -8.73 1.77 21.77
C THR A 43 -8.15 2.72 22.80
N LEU A 44 -7.25 3.63 22.42
CA LEU A 44 -6.65 4.60 23.33
C LEU A 44 -7.68 5.56 23.92
N GLY A 45 -8.62 6.09 23.12
CA GLY A 45 -9.70 6.94 23.62
C GLY A 45 -10.72 6.20 24.51
N SER A 46 -10.87 4.89 24.34
CA SER A 46 -11.66 4.05 25.25
C SER A 46 -10.92 3.61 26.52
N MET A 47 -9.61 3.85 26.57
CA MET A 47 -8.76 3.62 27.74
C MET A 47 -8.59 4.86 28.61
N GLU A 48 -9.22 5.97 28.23
CA GLU A 48 -9.36 7.13 29.11
C GLU A 48 -10.29 6.74 30.29
N PRO A 49 -9.85 6.92 31.55
CA PRO A 49 -10.52 6.40 32.73
C PRO A 49 -11.89 7.03 33.03
#